data_AF-A0A7V1H640-F1
#
_entry.id   AF-A0A7V1H640-F1
#
_cell.length_a   1.000
_cell.length_b   1.000
_cell.length_c   1.000
_cell.angle_alpha   90.00
_cell.angle_beta   90.00
_cell.angle_gamma   90.00
#
_symmetry.space_group_name_H-M   'P 1'
#
loop_
_entity.id
_entity.type
_entity.pdbx_description
1 polymer ?
#
loop_
_entity_poly.entity_id
_entity_poly.type
_entity_poly.pdbx_seq_one_letter_code
_entity_poly.pdbx_strand_id
1 'polypeptide(L)'
;MDVLDRPGLSGIWEEILRSLESIEFFDLDNVVEYTILLRYATAGAKVGFFLEQHRELLMVDDRHLKPLHDIRPLQPHYLDRAKRKSGRLVSEWNLVVPGEVSERMWGEVL
;
A
#
# COMPACT_ATOMS: atom_id res chain seq x y z
N MET A 1 9.95 26.95 -6.15
CA MET A 1 11.10 26.03 -6.17
C MET A 1 11.09 25.36 -4.81
N ASP A 2 10.57 24.12 -4.75
CA ASP A 2 10.62 23.10 -3.66
C ASP A 2 9.33 22.25 -3.62
N VAL A 3 9.05 21.53 -4.72
CA VAL A 3 7.95 20.54 -4.79
C VAL A 3 8.45 19.20 -5.39
N LEU A 4 9.75 19.01 -5.54
CA LEU A 4 10.31 17.82 -6.22
C LEU A 4 11.40 17.09 -5.44
N ASP A 5 11.37 17.15 -4.11
CA ASP A 5 12.39 16.43 -3.32
C ASP A 5 11.82 15.16 -2.68
N ARG A 6 12.21 14.02 -3.31
CA ARG A 6 12.57 12.70 -2.73
C ARG A 6 11.62 11.53 -3.03
N PRO A 7 11.88 10.77 -4.12
CA PRO A 7 11.21 9.52 -4.45
C PRO A 7 11.72 8.37 -3.57
N GLY A 8 11.25 8.37 -2.32
CA GLY A 8 11.43 7.32 -1.34
C GLY A 8 10.29 6.32 -1.39
N LEU A 9 10.21 5.57 -2.50
CA LEU A 9 9.37 4.37 -2.73
C LEU A 9 7.97 4.56 -3.31
N SER A 10 7.59 5.80 -3.61
CA SER A 10 6.18 6.13 -3.73
C SER A 10 5.77 6.88 -4.99
N GLY A 11 6.67 7.15 -5.94
CA GLY A 11 6.32 7.90 -7.17
C GLY A 11 5.10 7.34 -7.89
N ILE A 12 5.12 6.05 -8.25
CA ILE A 12 3.99 5.43 -8.99
C ILE A 12 2.71 5.36 -8.15
N TRP A 13 2.80 5.07 -6.84
CA TRP A 13 1.59 4.95 -6.01
C TRP A 13 1.01 6.30 -5.62
N GLU A 14 1.84 7.27 -5.22
CA GLU A 14 1.43 8.66 -4.99
C GLU A 14 0.90 9.29 -6.27
N GLU A 15 1.49 9.00 -7.43
CA GLU A 15 0.98 9.47 -8.73
C GLU A 15 -0.38 8.85 -9.06
N ILE A 16 -0.56 7.55 -8.83
CA ILE A 16 -1.86 6.90 -8.99
C ILE A 16 -2.87 7.53 -8.02
N LEU A 17 -2.51 7.77 -6.76
CA LEU A 17 -3.44 8.30 -5.77
C LEU A 17 -3.79 9.76 -5.99
N ARG A 18 -2.81 10.60 -6.30
CA ARG A 18 -3.05 11.98 -6.71
C ARG A 18 -3.93 12.04 -7.96
N SER A 19 -3.83 11.03 -8.82
CA SER A 19 -4.73 10.89 -9.98
C SER A 19 -6.13 10.41 -9.56
N LEU A 20 -6.23 9.54 -8.55
CA LEU A 20 -7.50 9.05 -7.99
C LEU A 20 -8.22 10.08 -7.10
N GLU A 21 -7.50 10.94 -6.38
CA GLU A 21 -8.03 12.08 -5.62
C GLU A 21 -8.78 13.08 -6.52
N SER A 22 -8.45 13.11 -7.82
CA SER A 22 -9.15 13.93 -8.81
C SER A 22 -10.45 13.31 -9.34
N ILE A 23 -10.73 12.04 -9.00
CA ILE A 23 -11.90 11.29 -9.45
C ILE A 23 -12.89 11.24 -8.29
N GLU A 24 -14.05 11.92 -8.44
CA GLU A 24 -15.10 11.99 -7.42
C GLU A 24 -15.68 10.62 -6.98
N PHE A 25 -15.37 9.54 -7.71
CA PHE A 25 -15.83 8.18 -7.42
C PHE A 25 -14.69 7.16 -7.59
N PHE A 26 -13.99 6.86 -6.51
CA PHE A 26 -13.06 5.75 -6.45
C PHE A 26 -13.80 4.47 -6.06
N ASP A 27 -13.99 3.56 -7.02
CA ASP A 27 -14.64 2.28 -6.77
C ASP A 27 -13.64 1.28 -6.17
N LEU A 28 -13.65 1.16 -4.84
CA LEU A 28 -12.80 0.23 -4.09
C LEU A 28 -13.09 -1.23 -4.43
N ASP A 29 -14.34 -1.57 -4.75
CA ASP A 29 -14.72 -2.95 -5.07
C ASP A 29 -14.04 -3.37 -6.38
N ASN A 30 -14.01 -2.50 -7.39
CA ASN A 30 -13.27 -2.74 -8.64
C ASN A 30 -11.75 -2.88 -8.43
N VAL A 31 -11.17 -2.08 -7.53
CA VAL A 31 -9.72 -2.14 -7.23
C VAL A 31 -9.36 -3.47 -6.58
N VAL A 32 -10.17 -3.92 -5.62
CA VAL A 32 -10.00 -5.21 -4.95
C VAL A 32 -10.16 -6.34 -5.96
N GLU A 33 -11.23 -6.32 -6.76
CA GLU A 33 -11.49 -7.34 -7.78
C GLU A 33 -10.34 -7.43 -8.80
N TYR A 34 -9.92 -6.30 -9.36
CA TYR A 34 -8.82 -6.26 -10.31
C TYR A 34 -7.53 -6.79 -9.70
N THR A 35 -7.23 -6.43 -8.44
CA THR A 35 -6.03 -6.90 -7.74
C THR A 35 -6.04 -8.42 -7.56
N ILE A 36 -7.20 -9.01 -7.26
CA ILE A 36 -7.36 -10.46 -7.16
C ILE A 36 -7.15 -11.13 -8.52
N LEU A 37 -7.68 -10.54 -9.61
CA LEU A 37 -7.55 -11.05 -10.97
C LEU A 37 -6.10 -11.07 -11.47
N LEU A 38 -5.25 -10.16 -10.98
CA LEU A 38 -3.82 -10.16 -11.29
C LEU A 38 -3.07 -11.41 -10.80
N ARG A 39 -3.63 -12.16 -9.83
CA ARG A 39 -3.04 -13.41 -9.27
C ARG A 39 -1.61 -13.28 -8.75
N TYR A 40 -1.17 -12.06 -8.46
CA TYR A 40 0.12 -11.79 -7.83
C TYR A 40 -0.09 -11.51 -6.35
N ALA A 41 0.24 -12.48 -5.49
CA ALA A 41 0.09 -12.36 -4.03
C ALA A 41 0.75 -11.09 -3.46
N THR A 42 1.90 -10.71 -4.01
CA THR A 42 2.60 -9.47 -3.62
C THR A 42 1.81 -8.21 -3.98
N ALA A 43 1.07 -8.21 -5.09
CA ALA A 43 0.21 -7.08 -5.45
C ALA A 43 -0.95 -6.97 -4.46
N GLY A 44 -1.58 -8.09 -4.11
CA GLY A 44 -2.61 -8.15 -3.08
C GLY A 44 -2.16 -7.54 -1.75
N ALA A 45 -0.98 -7.95 -1.27
CA ALA A 45 -0.43 -7.40 -0.04
C ALA A 45 -0.09 -5.90 -0.12
N LYS A 46 0.45 -5.44 -1.25
CA LYS A 46 0.78 -4.03 -1.45
C LYS A 46 -0.46 -3.14 -1.45
N VAL A 47 -1.49 -3.55 -2.20
CA VAL A 47 -2.77 -2.83 -2.26
C VAL A 47 -3.45 -2.87 -0.90
N GLY A 48 -3.46 -4.03 -0.25
CA GLY A 48 -4.07 -4.18 1.07
C GLY A 48 -3.41 -3.32 2.14
N PHE A 49 -2.07 -3.35 2.23
CA PHE A 49 -1.30 -2.48 3.11
C PHE A 49 -1.63 -1.01 2.84
N PHE A 50 -1.65 -0.62 1.56
CA PHE A 50 -1.95 0.74 1.17
C PHE A 50 -3.37 1.19 1.60
N LEU A 51 -4.39 0.39 1.29
CA LEU A 51 -5.79 0.66 1.65
C LEU A 51 -5.97 0.71 3.17
N GLU A 52 -5.28 -0.16 3.91
CA GLU A 52 -5.31 -0.14 5.37
C GLU A 52 -4.76 1.16 5.94
N GLN A 53 -3.68 1.70 5.36
CA GLN A 53 -3.11 2.99 5.79
C GLN A 53 -4.00 4.20 5.47
N HIS A 54 -4.95 4.07 4.53
CA HIS A 54 -5.82 5.15 4.07
C HIS A 54 -7.30 4.85 4.32
N ARG A 55 -7.60 4.04 5.36
CA ARG A 55 -8.96 3.59 5.67
C ARG A 55 -9.96 4.73 5.78
N GLU A 56 -9.62 5.79 6.50
CA GLU A 56 -10.52 6.92 6.71
C GLU A 56 -10.74 7.73 5.42
N LEU A 57 -9.66 8.07 4.72
CA LEU A 57 -9.72 8.88 3.49
C LEU A 57 -10.48 8.19 2.36
N LEU A 58 -10.30 6.88 2.22
CA LEU A 58 -10.89 6.09 1.13
C LEU A 58 -12.16 5.35 1.56
N MET A 59 -12.61 5.49 2.81
CA MET A 59 -13.76 4.77 3.37
C MET A 59 -13.61 3.24 3.23
N VAL A 60 -12.42 2.71 3.56
CA VAL A 60 -12.11 1.28 3.45
C VAL A 60 -12.67 0.51 4.63
N ASP A 61 -13.71 -0.27 4.36
CA ASP A 61 -14.21 -1.30 5.28
C ASP A 61 -13.43 -2.63 5.21
N ASP A 62 -13.59 -3.46 6.23
CA ASP A 62 -12.98 -4.80 6.33
C ASP A 62 -13.36 -5.72 5.14
N ARG A 63 -14.53 -5.50 4.53
CA ARG A 63 -14.96 -6.24 3.34
C ARG A 63 -13.99 -6.09 2.15
N HIS A 64 -13.29 -4.96 2.06
CA HIS A 64 -12.31 -4.68 1.02
C HIS A 64 -10.95 -5.32 1.33
N LEU A 65 -10.55 -5.34 2.61
CA LEU A 65 -9.23 -5.86 3.01
C LEU A 65 -9.19 -7.38 3.12
N LYS A 66 -10.28 -8.01 3.56
CA LYS A 66 -10.31 -9.45 3.78
C LYS A 66 -9.89 -10.25 2.51
N PRO A 67 -10.44 -9.98 1.32
CA PRO A 67 -10.03 -10.70 0.10
C PRO A 67 -8.53 -10.53 -0.22
N LEU A 68 -7.96 -9.36 0.08
CA LEU A 68 -6.53 -9.07 -0.14
C LEU A 68 -5.64 -9.79 0.87
N HIS A 69 -6.07 -9.88 2.14
CA HIS A 69 -5.38 -10.69 3.15
C HIS A 69 -5.36 -12.16 2.76
N ASP A 70 -6.48 -12.69 2.23
CA ASP A 70 -6.60 -14.10 1.85
C ASP A 70 -5.61 -14.50 0.74
N ILE A 71 -5.17 -13.54 -0.10
CA ILE A 71 -4.21 -13.78 -1.19
C ILE A 71 -2.79 -13.28 -0.90
N ARG A 72 -2.51 -12.75 0.29
CA ARG A 72 -1.19 -12.19 0.64
C ARG A 72 -0.07 -13.24 0.51
N PRO A 73 1.20 -12.85 0.30
CA PRO A 73 2.27 -13.82 0.15
C PRO A 73 2.45 -14.63 1.44
N LEU A 74 2.80 -15.91 1.29
CA LEU A 74 3.03 -16.82 2.41
C LEU A 74 4.34 -16.54 3.16
N GLN A 75 5.25 -15.81 2.53
CA GLN A 75 6.55 -15.44 3.07
C GLN A 75 6.74 -13.92 3.01
N PRO A 76 7.55 -13.33 3.90
CA PRO A 76 7.84 -11.90 3.87
C PRO A 76 8.42 -11.43 2.54
N HIS A 77 7.77 -10.44 1.92
CA HIS A 77 8.19 -9.82 0.67
C HIS A 77 8.54 -8.35 0.88
N TYR A 78 9.57 -7.85 0.20
CA TYR A 78 9.91 -6.42 0.27
C TYR A 78 8.85 -5.58 -0.46
N LEU A 79 8.42 -4.49 0.19
CA LEU A 79 7.51 -3.51 -0.42
C LEU A 79 8.10 -2.96 -1.72
N ASP A 80 9.39 -2.63 -1.72
CA ASP A 80 10.15 -2.35 -2.94
C ASP A 80 11.26 -3.38 -3.13
N ARG A 81 11.06 -4.23 -4.15
CA ARG A 81 12.04 -5.25 -4.55
C ARG A 81 13.33 -4.65 -5.12
N ALA A 82 13.27 -3.46 -5.71
CA ALA A 82 14.42 -2.78 -6.31
C ALA A 82 15.30 -2.16 -5.22
N LYS A 83 14.69 -1.76 -4.09
CA LYS A 83 15.37 -1.20 -2.92
C LYS A 83 15.20 -2.10 -1.71
N ARG A 84 15.92 -3.23 -1.70
CA ARG A 84 16.01 -4.16 -0.55
C ARG A 84 16.85 -3.55 0.59
N LYS A 85 16.35 -2.47 1.19
CA LYS A 85 16.93 -1.87 2.40
C LYS A 85 16.41 -2.56 3.65
N SER A 86 17.07 -2.32 4.78
CA SER A 86 16.50 -2.65 6.09
C SER A 86 15.11 -2.01 6.23
N GLY A 87 14.18 -2.75 6.80
CA GLY A 87 12.79 -2.33 6.95
C GLY A 87 12.10 -3.08 8.07
N ARG A 88 10.91 -2.62 8.42
CA ARG A 88 10.04 -3.23 9.41
C ARG A 88 9.12 -4.24 8.74
N LEU A 89 8.99 -5.44 9.31
CA LEU A 89 7.98 -6.40 8.87
C LEU A 89 6.61 -5.97 9.38
N VAL A 90 5.67 -5.79 8.46
CA VAL A 90 4.23 -5.73 8.71
C VAL A 90 3.68 -7.13 8.47
N SER A 91 3.51 -7.88 9.57
CA SER A 91 3.15 -9.30 9.58
C SER A 91 1.80 -9.59 8.92
N GLU A 92 0.85 -8.68 9.10
CA GLU A 92 -0.53 -8.73 8.62
C GLU A 92 -0.56 -8.86 7.09
N TRP A 93 0.42 -8.26 6.42
CA TRP A 93 0.58 -8.26 4.97
C TRP A 93 1.78 -9.08 4.48
N ASN A 94 2.59 -9.64 5.38
CA ASN A 94 3.89 -10.25 5.06
C ASN A 94 4.76 -9.31 4.19
N LEU A 95 4.82 -8.02 4.57
CA LEU A 95 5.58 -7.02 3.85
C LEU A 95 6.71 -6.45 4.70
N VAL A 96 7.92 -6.44 4.15
CA VAL A 96 9.05 -5.67 4.69
C VAL A 96 8.95 -4.25 4.14
N VAL A 97 8.51 -3.33 5.00
CA VAL A 97 8.29 -1.92 4.70
C VAL A 97 9.56 -1.13 5.06
N PRO A 98 10.15 -0.36 4.13
CA PRO A 98 11.35 0.42 4.42
C PRO A 98 11.16 1.41 5.56
N GLY A 99 12.25 1.71 6.28
CA GLY A 99 12.23 2.58 7.45
C GLY A 99 11.63 3.95 7.14
N GLU A 100 11.93 4.53 5.98
CA GLU A 100 11.40 5.84 5.56
C GLU A 100 9.88 5.88 5.41
N VAL A 101 9.23 4.76 5.08
CA VAL A 101 7.77 4.65 4.99
C VAL A 101 7.18 4.39 6.38
N SER A 102 7.84 3.53 7.17
CA SER A 102 7.41 3.20 8.53
C SER A 102 7.48 4.43 9.44
N GLU A 103 8.57 5.20 9.39
CA GLU A 103 8.75 6.41 10.20
C GLU A 103 7.73 7.49 9.85
N ARG A 104 7.29 7.62 8.59
CA ARG A 104 6.24 8.57 8.19
C ARG A 104 4.86 8.14 8.68
N MET A 105 4.54 6.86 8.52
CA MET A 105 3.23 6.32 8.91
C MET A 105 3.06 6.22 10.45
N TRP A 106 4.17 6.14 11.19
CA TRP A 106 4.19 5.86 12.65
C TRP A 106 4.86 7.01 13.43
N GLY A 107 5.19 8.11 12.74
CA GLY A 107 6.01 9.22 13.23
C GLY A 107 5.29 10.29 14.05
N GLU A 108 4.01 10.09 14.36
CA GLU A 108 3.26 10.95 15.29
C GLU A 108 2.74 10.15 16.50
N VAL A 109 3.63 9.40 17.16
CA VAL A 109 3.43 8.98 18.55
C VAL A 109 4.71 9.24 19.34
N LEU A 110 4.91 10.51 19.71
CA LEU A 110 5.72 10.91 20.86
C LEU A 110 4.85 11.78 21.78
#